data_AF-A0AA92V4V5-F1
#
_entry.id   AF-A0AA92V4V5-F1
#
_cell.length_a   1.000
_cell.length_b   1.000
_cell.length_c   1.000
_cell.angle_alpha   90.00
_cell.angle_beta   90.00
_cell.angle_gamma   90.00
#
_symmetry.space_group_name_H-M   'P 1'
#
loop_
_entity.id
_entity.type
_entity.pdbx_description
1 polymer ?
#
loop_
_entity_poly.entity_id
_entity_poly.type
_entity_poly.pdbx_seq_one_letter_code
_entity_poly.pdbx_strand_id
1 'polypeptide(L)'
;MDDKYFTDTEFSIPVMDIDISEKSVMGEVFERMEQYRPDEIGAFTKCLLPYHWTYVSSGEYQYAKIWGVLEEYGVKVKILTQGQKYSEAIQPNLILLLDEPENYMHPEMCRTFIRNLNVLLSKRNPNSELQVLISTHSPFMLSDVMASQVIKMNYDEYGRCIISKSERPYYAANVHSIMADGFFLKYTIGEQARIFLEDKFELLKSLVSRKSELSLSEKEELTMIRQLIPNIGDALIRHCFSMLLEKLQ
;
A
#
# COMPACT_ATOMS: atom_id res chain seq x y z
N MET A 1 -5.81 -22.16 32.05
CA MET A 1 -5.86 -21.26 30.89
C MET A 1 -6.50 -22.04 29.77
N ASP A 2 -7.31 -21.40 28.93
CA ASP A 2 -7.93 -22.08 27.81
C ASP A 2 -6.86 -22.25 26.72
N ASP A 3 -6.42 -23.48 26.47
CA ASP A 3 -5.35 -23.81 25.51
C ASP A 3 -5.67 -23.33 24.08
N LYS A 4 -6.93 -22.95 23.84
CA LYS A 4 -7.40 -22.31 22.61
C LYS A 4 -6.75 -20.94 22.35
N TYR A 5 -6.45 -20.17 23.41
CA TYR A 5 -5.95 -18.79 23.29
C TYR A 5 -4.55 -18.62 23.88
N PHE A 6 -4.13 -19.49 24.80
CA PHE A 6 -2.85 -19.37 25.49
C PHE A 6 -1.99 -20.59 25.21
N THR A 7 -0.75 -20.34 24.78
CA THR A 7 0.32 -21.34 24.75
C THR A 7 1.38 -20.96 25.79
N ASP A 8 2.31 -21.87 26.09
CA ASP A 8 3.41 -21.62 27.02
C ASP A 8 4.29 -20.42 26.62
N THR A 9 4.23 -19.99 25.36
CA THR A 9 5.07 -18.94 24.79
C THR A 9 4.33 -17.76 24.21
N GLU A 10 3.06 -17.90 23.81
CA GLU A 10 2.33 -16.89 23.02
C GLU A 10 0.82 -16.86 23.33
N PHE A 11 0.22 -15.69 23.14
CA PHE A 11 -1.22 -15.45 23.21
C PHE A 11 -1.81 -15.31 21.78
N SER A 12 -2.70 -16.23 21.40
CA SER A 12 -3.36 -16.22 20.09
C SER A 12 -4.75 -15.60 20.20
N ILE A 13 -5.06 -14.63 19.33
CA ILE A 13 -6.35 -13.94 19.29
C ILE A 13 -7.06 -14.27 17.96
N PRO A 14 -7.97 -15.25 17.93
CA PRO A 14 -8.80 -15.51 16.76
C PRO A 14 -9.78 -14.38 16.53
N VAL A 15 -9.71 -13.73 15.37
CA VAL A 15 -10.60 -12.61 15.04
C VAL A 15 -12.07 -13.03 15.07
N MET A 16 -12.35 -14.28 14.70
CA MET A 16 -13.70 -14.87 14.73
C MET A 16 -14.29 -15.01 16.14
N ASP A 17 -13.44 -15.06 17.16
CA ASP A 17 -13.85 -15.19 18.56
C ASP A 17 -13.87 -13.83 19.29
N ILE A 18 -13.57 -12.73 18.58
CA ILE A 18 -13.67 -11.39 19.15
C ILE A 18 -15.14 -11.05 19.31
N ASP A 19 -15.59 -11.14 20.56
CA ASP A 19 -16.80 -10.50 21.03
C ASP A 19 -16.39 -9.38 21.99
N ILE A 20 -16.95 -8.19 21.80
CA ILE A 20 -16.70 -6.99 22.62
C ILE A 20 -17.95 -6.68 23.47
N SER A 21 -18.91 -7.60 23.52
CA SER A 21 -20.04 -7.50 24.44
C SER A 21 -19.55 -7.54 25.90
N GLU A 22 -20.25 -6.82 26.78
CA GLU A 22 -19.96 -6.82 28.22
C GLU A 22 -19.98 -8.26 28.75
N LYS A 23 -18.92 -8.68 29.45
CA LYS A 23 -18.68 -10.03 30.02
C LYS A 23 -18.27 -11.13 29.02
N SER A 24 -17.94 -10.79 27.78
CA SER A 24 -17.24 -11.72 26.89
C SER A 24 -15.80 -11.97 27.39
N VAL A 25 -15.26 -13.16 27.11
CA VAL A 25 -13.87 -13.51 27.50
C VAL A 25 -12.87 -12.55 26.89
N MET A 26 -13.04 -12.20 25.61
CA MET A 26 -12.17 -11.23 24.93
C MET A 26 -12.38 -9.79 25.44
N GLY A 27 -13.61 -9.38 25.74
CA GLY A 27 -13.90 -8.09 26.39
C GLY A 27 -13.17 -7.95 27.73
N GLU A 28 -13.26 -8.94 28.61
CA GLU A 28 -12.53 -8.93 29.89
C GLU A 28 -11.00 -8.93 29.71
N VAL A 29 -10.48 -9.66 28.72
CA VAL A 29 -9.04 -9.66 28.41
C VAL A 29 -8.60 -8.29 27.93
N PHE A 30 -9.33 -7.66 27.00
CA PHE A 30 -8.98 -6.34 26.49
C PHE A 30 -9.09 -5.24 27.57
N GLU A 31 -10.12 -5.26 28.41
CA GLU A 31 -10.23 -4.33 29.55
C GLU A 31 -9.03 -4.47 30.49
N ARG A 32 -8.61 -5.70 30.79
CA ARG A 32 -7.43 -5.96 31.64
C ARG A 32 -6.13 -5.53 30.96
N MET A 33 -6.01 -5.70 29.64
CA MET A 33 -4.85 -5.23 28.88
C MET A 33 -4.79 -3.70 28.81
N GLU A 34 -5.93 -3.02 28.66
CA GLU A 34 -6.01 -1.56 28.63
C GLU A 34 -5.65 -0.94 29.99
N GLN A 35 -6.03 -1.61 31.09
CA GLN A 35 -5.69 -1.21 32.45
C GLN A 35 -4.27 -1.61 32.86
N TYR A 36 -3.56 -2.42 32.07
CA TYR A 36 -2.22 -2.90 32.42
C TYR A 36 -1.20 -1.77 32.40
N ARG A 37 -0.56 -1.52 33.55
CA ARG A 37 0.59 -0.64 33.67
C ARG A 37 1.86 -1.48 33.82
N PRO A 38 2.88 -1.27 32.97
CA PRO A 38 4.21 -1.81 33.23
C PRO A 38 4.62 -1.42 34.66
N ASP A 39 5.19 -2.37 35.41
CA ASP A 39 5.76 -2.23 36.77
C ASP A 39 4.88 -2.65 37.97
N GLU A 40 3.59 -2.94 37.81
CA GLU A 40 2.73 -3.26 38.98
C GLU A 40 2.93 -4.67 39.58
N ILE A 41 3.42 -5.65 38.79
CA ILE A 41 3.44 -7.07 39.21
C ILE A 41 4.79 -7.77 38.91
N GLY A 42 5.68 -7.16 38.12
CA GLY A 42 6.97 -7.77 37.77
C GLY A 42 6.87 -9.07 36.95
N ALA A 43 5.69 -9.42 36.44
CA ALA A 43 5.45 -10.65 35.69
C ALA A 43 6.09 -10.64 34.28
N PHE A 44 6.29 -9.46 33.70
CA PHE A 44 6.80 -9.28 32.34
C PHE A 44 8.05 -8.40 32.34
N THR A 45 9.17 -8.94 32.81
CA THR A 45 10.45 -8.20 32.96
C THR A 45 11.27 -8.07 31.66
N LYS A 46 10.88 -8.77 30.57
CA LYS A 46 11.64 -8.78 29.31
C LYS A 46 10.82 -8.55 28.03
N CYS A 47 9.52 -8.88 28.00
CA CYS A 47 8.61 -8.59 26.88
C CYS A 47 7.19 -8.37 27.39
N LEU A 48 6.50 -7.35 26.87
CA LEU A 48 5.04 -7.20 26.94
C LEU A 48 4.44 -8.38 26.16
N LEU A 49 3.79 -9.34 26.83
CA LEU A 49 3.00 -10.46 26.27
C LEU A 49 3.12 -10.66 24.74
N PRO A 50 3.91 -11.64 24.24
CA PRO A 50 3.92 -11.95 22.82
C PRO A 50 2.53 -12.44 22.38
N TYR A 51 1.89 -11.72 21.47
CA TYR A 51 0.57 -12.05 20.96
C TYR A 51 0.54 -12.05 19.43
N HIS A 52 -0.37 -12.83 18.85
CA HIS A 52 -0.64 -12.79 17.41
C HIS A 52 -2.14 -12.96 17.12
N TRP A 53 -2.59 -12.35 16.04
CA TRP A 53 -3.96 -12.50 15.56
C TRP A 53 -4.05 -13.72 14.64
N THR A 54 -5.14 -14.48 14.72
CA THR A 54 -5.44 -15.60 13.80
C THR A 54 -6.73 -15.34 13.03
N TYR A 55 -6.87 -15.97 11.87
CA TYR A 55 -7.99 -15.77 10.94
C TYR A 55 -8.12 -14.34 10.39
N VAL A 56 -6.97 -13.70 10.14
CA VAL A 56 -6.88 -12.39 9.50
C VAL A 56 -5.76 -12.41 8.46
N SER A 57 -6.02 -11.86 7.28
CA SER A 57 -4.98 -11.67 6.28
C SER A 57 -4.01 -10.56 6.70
N SER A 58 -2.80 -10.55 6.15
CA SER A 58 -1.83 -9.49 6.43
C SER A 58 -2.37 -8.09 6.08
N GLY A 59 -3.13 -7.97 5.00
CA GLY A 59 -3.75 -6.70 4.58
C GLY A 59 -4.85 -6.22 5.52
N GLU A 60 -5.71 -7.12 5.99
CA GLU A 60 -6.74 -6.80 7.00
C GLU A 60 -6.10 -6.42 8.33
N TYR A 61 -5.06 -7.13 8.75
CA TYR A 61 -4.32 -6.83 9.98
C TYR A 61 -3.67 -5.45 9.91
N GLN A 62 -2.98 -5.13 8.82
CA GLN A 62 -2.39 -3.81 8.64
C GLN A 62 -3.47 -2.72 8.64
N TYR A 63 -4.59 -2.95 7.97
CA TYR A 63 -5.71 -2.02 7.95
C TYR A 63 -6.21 -1.74 9.36
N ALA A 64 -6.55 -2.77 10.13
CA ALA A 64 -7.01 -2.63 11.51
C ALA A 64 -5.99 -1.89 12.38
N LYS A 65 -4.70 -2.23 12.25
CA LYS A 65 -3.60 -1.58 12.96
C LYS A 65 -3.54 -0.08 12.68
N ILE A 66 -3.53 0.32 11.40
CA ILE A 66 -3.44 1.74 11.02
C ILE A 66 -4.66 2.51 11.48
N TRP A 67 -5.88 1.98 11.28
CA TRP A 67 -7.09 2.68 11.71
C TRP A 67 -7.22 2.79 13.23
N GLY A 68 -6.81 1.76 13.97
CA GLY A 68 -6.77 1.82 15.44
C GLY A 68 -5.82 2.92 15.93
N VAL A 69 -4.61 3.01 15.37
CA VAL A 69 -3.65 4.07 15.69
C VAL A 69 -4.19 5.45 15.32
N LEU A 70 -4.80 5.59 14.14
CA LEU A 70 -5.38 6.86 13.71
C LEU A 70 -6.57 7.29 14.57
N GLU A 71 -7.40 6.35 15.03
CA GLU A 71 -8.51 6.68 15.91
C GLU A 71 -7.98 7.11 17.29
N GLU A 72 -7.05 6.35 17.85
CA GLU A 72 -6.49 6.63 19.18
C GLU A 72 -5.74 7.96 19.22
N TYR A 73 -4.75 8.12 18.33
CA TYR A 73 -3.88 9.30 18.34
C TYR A 73 -4.40 10.46 17.49
N GLY A 74 -5.12 10.17 16.41
CA GLY A 74 -5.68 11.19 15.53
C GLY A 74 -6.97 11.81 16.07
N VAL A 75 -7.79 11.05 16.81
CA VAL A 75 -9.11 11.50 17.27
C VAL A 75 -9.25 11.53 18.79
N LYS A 76 -8.81 10.50 19.52
CA LYS A 76 -9.12 10.36 20.96
C LYS A 76 -8.09 11.00 21.88
N VAL A 77 -6.84 11.18 21.44
CA VAL A 77 -5.75 11.67 22.29
C VAL A 77 -6.11 12.98 22.98
N LYS A 78 -5.91 13.00 24.29
CA LYS A 78 -6.06 14.17 25.14
C LYS A 78 -4.89 14.20 26.11
N ILE A 79 -4.32 15.38 26.30
CA ILE A 79 -3.24 15.58 27.28
C ILE A 79 -3.86 16.17 28.54
N LEU A 80 -3.50 15.56 29.67
CA LEU A 80 -3.84 16.01 31.01
C LEU A 80 -2.61 16.65 31.64
N THR A 81 -2.75 17.86 32.15
CA THR A 81 -1.73 18.46 33.00
C THR A 81 -1.92 17.95 34.43
N GLN A 82 -0.83 17.76 35.19
CA GLN A 82 -0.92 17.30 36.58
C GLN A 82 -1.89 18.18 37.40
N GLY A 83 -2.87 17.54 38.05
CA GLY A 83 -3.88 18.19 38.88
C GLY A 83 -5.17 18.60 38.17
N GLN A 84 -5.28 18.43 36.84
CA GLN A 84 -6.50 18.73 36.08
C GLN A 84 -7.50 17.57 36.07
N LYS A 85 -8.79 17.92 36.00
CA LYS A 85 -9.86 16.92 35.80
C LYS A 85 -9.90 16.48 34.33
N TYR A 86 -10.39 15.26 34.07
CA TYR A 86 -10.57 14.76 32.69
C TYR A 86 -11.46 15.65 31.81
N SER A 87 -12.40 16.37 32.41
CA SER A 87 -13.22 17.39 31.74
C SER A 87 -12.41 18.57 31.17
N GLU A 88 -11.20 18.78 31.68
CA GLU A 88 -10.29 19.87 31.28
C GLU A 88 -9.20 19.38 30.32
N ALA A 89 -9.22 18.09 29.94
CA ALA A 89 -8.21 17.51 29.07
C ALA A 89 -8.31 18.12 27.65
N ILE A 90 -7.19 18.67 27.18
CA ILE A 90 -7.12 19.41 25.92
C ILE A 90 -6.59 18.49 24.82
N GLN A 91 -7.14 18.60 23.62
CA GLN A 91 -6.56 17.96 22.44
C GLN A 91 -5.35 18.77 21.98
N PRO A 92 -4.15 18.18 21.93
CA PRO A 92 -2.94 18.90 21.53
C PRO A 92 -2.92 19.18 20.03
N ASN A 93 -2.05 20.10 19.62
CA ASN A 93 -1.63 20.17 18.22
C ASN A 93 -0.69 18.99 17.93
N LEU A 94 -0.89 18.30 16.80
CA LEU A 94 -0.20 17.05 16.51
C LEU A 94 0.27 16.98 15.06
N ILE A 95 1.44 16.37 14.86
CA ILE A 95 1.89 15.89 13.55
C ILE A 95 1.86 14.37 13.58
N LEU A 96 1.08 13.76 12.69
CA LEU A 96 1.04 12.32 12.48
C LEU A 96 1.95 11.96 11.31
N LEU A 97 2.88 11.04 11.55
CA LEU A 97 3.79 10.50 10.54
C LEU A 97 3.33 9.06 10.22
N LEU A 98 2.98 8.82 8.97
CA LEU A 98 2.59 7.50 8.47
C LEU A 98 3.58 7.08 7.40
N ASP A 99 4.33 6.02 7.68
CA ASP A 99 5.26 5.45 6.72
C ASP A 99 4.65 4.21 6.08
N GLU A 100 4.36 4.31 4.77
CA GLU A 100 3.67 3.29 3.96
C GLU A 100 2.49 2.64 4.70
N PRO A 101 1.49 3.42 5.16
CA PRO A 101 0.38 2.87 5.91
C PRO A 101 -0.35 1.76 5.16
N GLU A 102 -0.38 1.84 3.83
CA GLU A 102 -1.03 0.89 2.93
C GLU A 102 -0.25 -0.38 2.62
N ASN A 103 0.91 -0.60 3.23
CA ASN A 103 1.70 -1.79 2.96
C ASN A 103 0.86 -3.06 3.16
N TYR A 104 0.94 -4.03 2.25
CA TYR A 104 0.10 -5.25 2.23
C TYR A 104 -1.43 -5.05 2.06
N MET A 105 -1.94 -3.82 2.00
CA MET A 105 -3.38 -3.60 1.81
C MET A 105 -3.82 -3.94 0.37
N HIS A 106 -5.08 -4.34 0.23
CA HIS A 106 -5.69 -4.52 -1.09
C HIS A 106 -5.80 -3.16 -1.82
N PRO A 107 -5.61 -3.09 -3.15
CA PRO A 107 -5.67 -1.83 -3.90
C PRO A 107 -6.93 -0.99 -3.66
N GLU A 108 -8.08 -1.64 -3.45
CA GLU A 108 -9.33 -0.95 -3.15
C GLU A 108 -9.33 -0.25 -1.78
N MET A 109 -8.60 -0.80 -0.80
CA MET A 109 -8.41 -0.18 0.52
C MET A 109 -7.47 1.02 0.39
N CYS A 110 -6.45 0.93 -0.47
CA CYS A 110 -5.57 2.06 -0.81
C CYS A 110 -6.35 3.19 -1.50
N ARG A 111 -7.24 2.84 -2.44
CA ARG A 111 -8.08 3.79 -3.19
C ARG A 111 -9.05 4.57 -2.31
N THR A 112 -9.52 3.98 -1.22
CA THR A 112 -10.46 4.64 -0.29
C THR A 112 -9.77 5.29 0.90
N PHE A 113 -8.44 5.16 1.02
CA PHE A 113 -7.68 5.55 2.20
C PHE A 113 -7.83 7.03 2.56
N ILE A 114 -7.56 7.94 1.61
CA ILE A 114 -7.61 9.39 1.86
C ILE A 114 -9.04 9.83 2.22
N ARG A 115 -10.05 9.29 1.55
CA ARG A 115 -11.46 9.52 1.89
C ARG A 115 -11.77 9.10 3.33
N ASN A 116 -11.40 7.88 3.72
CA ASN A 116 -11.66 7.35 5.05
C ASN A 116 -10.88 8.11 6.13
N LEU A 117 -9.65 8.52 5.82
CA LEU A 117 -8.80 9.31 6.70
C LEU A 117 -9.45 10.65 7.01
N ASN A 118 -9.92 11.35 5.98
CA ASN A 118 -10.64 12.61 6.15
C ASN A 118 -11.91 12.46 7.00
N VAL A 119 -12.68 11.39 6.79
CA VAL A 119 -13.89 11.09 7.59
C VAL A 119 -13.57 10.78 9.05
N LEU A 120 -12.46 10.08 9.31
CA LEU A 120 -12.04 9.78 10.67
C LEU A 120 -11.57 11.05 11.38
N LEU A 121 -10.68 11.80 10.73
CA LEU A 121 -10.05 12.99 11.33
C LEU A 121 -11.02 14.16 11.47
N SER A 122 -12.12 14.21 10.72
CA SER A 122 -13.18 15.21 10.92
C SER A 122 -13.88 15.10 12.28
N LYS A 123 -13.67 14.00 13.02
CA LYS A 123 -14.18 13.83 14.39
C LYS A 123 -13.31 14.53 15.45
N ARG A 124 -12.11 14.99 15.09
CA ARG A 124 -11.20 15.73 16.00
C ARG A 124 -11.77 17.12 16.31
N ASN A 125 -11.42 17.67 17.47
CA ASN A 125 -11.79 19.04 17.84
C ASN A 125 -11.24 20.04 16.83
N PRO A 126 -12.07 20.90 16.21
CA PRO A 126 -11.64 21.88 15.21
C PRO A 126 -10.69 22.95 15.76
N ASN A 127 -10.64 23.13 17.08
CA ASN A 127 -9.72 24.10 17.71
C ASN A 127 -8.29 23.57 17.87
N SER A 128 -8.05 22.30 17.56
CA SER A 128 -6.74 21.66 17.66
C SER A 128 -6.18 21.39 16.27
N GLU A 129 -4.95 21.83 16.02
CA GLU A 129 -4.31 21.65 14.72
C GLU A 129 -3.80 20.21 14.54
N LEU A 130 -4.00 19.67 13.33
CA LEU A 130 -3.50 18.36 12.95
C LEU A 130 -2.85 18.44 11.57
N GLN A 131 -1.60 18.00 11.49
CA GLN A 131 -0.92 17.76 10.22
C GLN A 131 -0.66 16.26 10.06
N VAL A 132 -0.93 15.73 8.87
CA VAL A 132 -0.62 14.35 8.53
C VAL A 132 0.42 14.34 7.42
N LEU A 133 1.51 13.61 7.64
CA LEU A 133 2.56 13.38 6.66
C LEU A 133 2.57 11.89 6.33
N ILE A 134 2.46 11.58 5.04
CA ILE A 134 2.38 10.21 4.53
C ILE A 134 3.51 10.00 3.54
N SER A 135 4.40 9.02 3.79
CA SER A 135 5.23 8.43 2.74
C SER A 135 4.48 7.24 2.14
N THR A 136 4.45 7.16 0.81
CA THR A 136 3.65 6.18 0.09
C THR A 136 4.26 5.86 -1.26
N HIS A 137 4.15 4.58 -1.66
CA HIS A 137 4.39 4.11 -3.03
C HIS A 137 3.09 3.86 -3.81
N SER A 138 1.95 4.32 -3.27
CA SER A 138 0.63 4.08 -3.83
C SER A 138 0.16 5.22 -4.74
N PRO A 139 0.00 4.97 -6.05
CA PRO A 139 -0.55 5.97 -6.98
C PRO A 139 -2.00 6.32 -6.67
N PHE A 140 -2.74 5.44 -5.99
CA PHE A 140 -4.13 5.69 -5.62
C PHE A 140 -4.28 6.79 -4.56
N MET A 141 -3.33 6.93 -3.63
CA MET A 141 -3.39 8.03 -2.66
C MET A 141 -3.08 9.37 -3.32
N LEU A 142 -2.14 9.37 -4.27
CA LEU A 142 -1.76 10.56 -5.04
C LEU A 142 -2.91 11.09 -5.89
N SER A 143 -3.85 10.24 -6.34
CA SER A 143 -5.01 10.68 -7.11
C SER A 143 -6.05 11.46 -6.30
N ASP A 144 -6.00 11.41 -4.97
CA ASP A 144 -6.94 12.09 -4.08
C ASP A 144 -6.40 13.39 -3.47
N VAL A 145 -5.14 13.76 -3.79
CA VAL A 145 -4.47 14.94 -3.20
C VAL A 145 -4.06 15.96 -4.26
N MET A 146 -3.93 17.22 -3.83
CA MET A 146 -3.48 18.30 -4.70
C MET A 146 -1.96 18.23 -4.91
N ALA A 147 -1.47 18.67 -6.07
CA ALA A 147 -0.03 18.70 -6.37
C ALA A 147 0.78 19.52 -5.33
N SER A 148 0.19 20.57 -4.77
CA SER A 148 0.79 21.39 -3.71
C SER A 148 1.05 20.62 -2.40
N GLN A 149 0.35 19.50 -2.19
CA GLN A 149 0.50 18.62 -1.04
C GLN A 149 1.49 17.48 -1.30
N VAL A 150 2.04 17.39 -2.52
CA VAL A 150 2.90 16.28 -2.94
C VAL A 150 4.36 16.74 -3.03
N ILE A 151 5.20 16.04 -2.29
CA ILE A 151 6.65 16.17 -2.31
C ILE A 151 7.22 14.90 -2.91
N LYS A 152 8.05 15.03 -3.95
CA LYS A 152 8.71 13.92 -4.62
C LYS A 152 10.16 13.85 -4.19
N MET A 153 10.61 12.63 -3.87
CA MET A 153 11.99 12.33 -3.53
C MET A 153 12.60 11.46 -4.63
N ASN A 154 13.76 11.86 -5.14
CA ASN A 154 14.51 11.13 -6.16
C ASN A 154 16.01 11.16 -5.84
N TYR A 155 16.82 10.45 -6.61
CA TYR A 155 18.27 10.46 -6.49
C TYR A 155 18.91 11.13 -7.70
N ASP A 156 19.98 11.90 -7.47
CA ASP A 156 20.84 12.42 -8.53
C ASP A 156 21.82 11.34 -9.05
N GLU A 157 22.58 11.69 -10.09
CA GLU A 157 23.60 10.79 -10.66
C GLU A 157 24.71 10.39 -9.67
N TYR A 158 24.84 11.12 -8.56
CA TYR A 158 25.81 10.87 -7.49
C TYR A 158 25.18 10.16 -6.28
N GLY A 159 23.91 9.74 -6.37
CA GLY A 159 23.19 9.05 -5.31
C GLY A 159 22.70 9.95 -4.17
N ARG A 160 22.70 11.28 -4.34
CA ARG A 160 22.17 12.24 -3.35
C ARG A 160 20.67 12.42 -3.52
N CYS A 161 19.94 12.51 -2.41
CA CYS A 161 18.51 12.75 -2.43
C CYS A 161 18.19 14.16 -2.95
N ILE A 162 17.40 14.25 -4.01
CA ILE A 162 16.79 15.46 -4.52
C ILE A 162 15.33 15.48 -4.10
N ILE A 163 14.92 16.59 -3.47
CA ILE A 163 13.54 16.86 -3.11
C ILE A 163 12.97 17.85 -4.12
N SER A 164 11.84 17.51 -4.73
CA SER A 164 11.12 18.39 -5.66
C SER A 164 9.64 18.45 -5.29
N LYS A 165 8.99 19.58 -5.56
CA LYS A 165 7.53 19.67 -5.45
C LYS A 165 6.90 19.11 -6.71
N SER A 166 5.70 18.53 -6.61
CA SER A 166 4.99 18.15 -7.81
C SER A 166 4.47 19.39 -8.54
N GLU A 167 4.92 19.59 -9.78
CA GLU A 167 4.36 20.60 -10.69
C GLU A 167 3.13 20.07 -11.44
N ARG A 168 3.04 18.74 -11.62
CA ARG A 168 1.95 18.09 -12.34
C ARG A 168 0.76 17.83 -11.42
N PRO A 169 -0.48 18.12 -11.89
CA PRO A 169 -1.68 17.76 -11.15
C PRO A 169 -1.89 16.24 -11.15
N TYR A 170 -1.94 15.66 -9.96
CA TYR A 170 -2.27 14.24 -9.77
C TYR A 170 -3.73 13.99 -9.36
N TYR A 171 -4.41 15.02 -8.84
CA TYR A 171 -5.80 14.92 -8.47
C TYR A 171 -6.67 14.42 -9.63
N ALA A 172 -7.38 13.31 -9.42
CA ALA A 172 -8.18 12.60 -10.40
C ALA A 172 -7.43 12.19 -11.70
N ALA A 173 -6.10 12.15 -11.68
CA ALA A 173 -5.30 11.73 -12.83
C ALA A 173 -5.31 10.21 -13.01
N ASN A 174 -4.97 9.76 -14.23
CA ASN A 174 -4.83 8.34 -14.53
C ASN A 174 -3.66 7.74 -13.73
N VAL A 175 -3.90 6.57 -13.13
CA VAL A 175 -2.91 5.83 -12.33
C VAL A 175 -1.60 5.62 -13.10
N HIS A 176 -1.64 5.29 -14.39
CA HIS A 176 -0.44 5.12 -15.21
C HIS A 176 0.35 6.41 -15.39
N SER A 177 -0.32 7.56 -15.47
CA SER A 177 0.34 8.87 -15.56
C SER A 177 1.01 9.24 -14.22
N ILE A 178 0.34 8.96 -13.10
CA ILE A 178 0.91 9.13 -11.76
C ILE A 178 2.09 8.19 -11.57
N MET A 179 1.99 6.94 -12.02
CA MET A 179 3.06 5.96 -11.98
C MET A 179 4.30 6.41 -12.77
N ALA A 180 4.12 6.91 -13.99
CA ALA A 180 5.22 7.41 -14.80
C ALA A 180 5.90 8.64 -14.18
N ASP A 181 5.12 9.63 -13.72
CA ASP A 181 5.65 10.93 -13.31
C ASP A 181 5.95 11.06 -11.80
N GLY A 182 5.09 10.49 -10.97
CA GLY A 182 5.17 10.51 -9.51
C GLY A 182 6.14 9.46 -8.97
N PHE A 183 6.24 8.31 -9.63
CA PHE A 183 7.12 7.19 -9.22
C PHE A 183 8.27 6.93 -10.18
N PHE A 184 8.50 7.82 -11.14
CA PHE A 184 9.66 7.80 -12.04
C PHE A 184 9.79 6.50 -12.85
N LEU A 185 8.67 5.85 -13.16
CA LEU A 185 8.67 4.63 -13.94
C LEU A 185 8.99 4.92 -15.41
N LYS A 186 10.04 4.26 -15.92
CA LYS A 186 10.44 4.36 -17.33
C LYS A 186 9.46 3.66 -18.27
N TYR A 187 8.89 2.54 -17.81
CA TYR A 187 7.95 1.73 -18.56
C TYR A 187 6.82 1.27 -17.64
N THR A 188 5.61 1.14 -18.19
CA THR A 188 4.43 0.61 -17.50
C THR A 188 4.24 -0.89 -17.74
N ILE A 189 5.11 -1.49 -18.56
CA ILE A 189 5.14 -2.91 -18.91
C ILE A 189 6.23 -3.57 -18.07
N GLY A 190 5.97 -4.79 -17.58
CA GLY A 190 6.98 -5.57 -16.85
C GLY A 190 8.22 -5.82 -17.71
N GLU A 191 9.39 -5.74 -17.10
CA GLU A 191 10.68 -5.74 -17.81
C GLU A 191 10.90 -7.00 -18.66
N GLN A 192 10.50 -8.18 -18.16
CA GLN A 192 10.57 -9.44 -18.92
C GLN A 192 9.74 -9.39 -20.20
N ALA A 193 8.51 -8.87 -20.11
CA ALA A 193 7.64 -8.73 -21.27
C ALA A 193 8.19 -7.67 -22.25
N ARG A 194 8.75 -6.58 -21.74
CA ARG A 194 9.39 -5.54 -22.57
C ARG A 194 10.54 -6.09 -23.39
N ILE A 195 11.51 -6.75 -22.74
CA ILE A 195 12.68 -7.35 -23.40
C ILE A 195 12.23 -8.36 -24.45
N PHE A 196 11.28 -9.23 -24.09
CA PHE A 196 10.74 -10.22 -25.02
C PHE A 196 10.08 -9.58 -26.25
N LEU A 197 9.24 -8.56 -26.05
CA LEU A 197 8.56 -7.88 -27.15
C LEU A 197 9.56 -7.15 -28.05
N GLU A 198 10.58 -6.49 -27.50
CA GLU A 198 11.62 -5.81 -28.28
C GLU A 198 12.43 -6.80 -29.13
N ASP A 199 12.87 -7.91 -28.55
CA ASP A 199 13.59 -8.97 -29.27
C ASP A 199 12.76 -9.53 -30.44
N LYS A 200 11.50 -9.91 -30.17
CA LYS A 200 10.63 -10.46 -31.22
C LYS A 200 10.22 -9.43 -32.26
N PHE A 201 10.09 -8.16 -31.89
CA PHE A 201 9.82 -7.09 -32.83
C PHE A 201 10.98 -6.88 -33.80
N GLU A 202 12.23 -6.84 -33.31
CA GLU A 202 13.41 -6.72 -34.16
C GLU A 202 13.62 -7.95 -35.04
N LEU A 203 13.36 -9.16 -34.51
CA LEU A 203 13.34 -10.39 -35.31
C LEU A 203 12.36 -10.26 -36.48
N LEU A 204 11.09 -9.96 -36.22
CA LEU A 204 10.06 -9.83 -37.26
C LEU A 204 10.42 -8.76 -38.29
N LYS A 205 10.95 -7.62 -37.84
CA LYS A 205 11.38 -6.53 -38.71
C LYS A 205 12.54 -6.97 -39.62
N SER A 206 13.50 -7.71 -39.08
CA SER A 206 14.62 -8.26 -39.86
C SER A 206 14.12 -9.22 -40.94
N LEU A 207 13.14 -10.09 -40.61
CA LEU A 207 12.54 -11.04 -41.56
C LEU A 207 11.78 -10.33 -42.68
N VAL A 208 10.98 -9.31 -42.34
CA VAL A 208 10.24 -8.50 -43.33
C VAL A 208 11.21 -7.79 -44.28
N SER A 209 12.36 -7.32 -43.77
CA SER A 209 13.35 -6.61 -44.58
C SER A 209 14.15 -7.51 -45.53
N ARG A 210 14.44 -8.76 -45.13
CA ARG A 210 15.28 -9.68 -45.92
C ARG A 210 14.57 -10.25 -47.16
N LYS A 211 13.22 -10.35 -47.16
CA LYS A 211 12.41 -10.98 -48.24
C LYS A 211 12.97 -12.35 -48.73
N SER A 212 13.73 -13.05 -47.89
CA SER A 212 14.34 -14.35 -48.19
C SER A 212 13.47 -15.49 -47.69
N GLU A 213 13.68 -16.71 -48.20
CA GLU A 213 13.02 -17.89 -47.66
C GLU A 213 13.32 -18.06 -46.17
N LEU A 214 12.25 -18.32 -45.39
CA LEU A 214 12.31 -18.55 -43.96
C LEU A 214 12.94 -19.92 -43.68
N SER A 215 13.95 -19.94 -42.80
CA SER A 215 14.52 -21.18 -42.26
C SER A 215 13.49 -21.93 -41.40
N LEU A 216 13.75 -23.23 -41.15
CA LEU A 216 12.91 -24.06 -40.29
C LEU A 216 12.78 -23.47 -38.87
N SER A 217 13.88 -22.96 -38.30
CA SER A 217 13.89 -22.34 -36.98
C SER A 217 13.08 -21.04 -36.93
N GLU A 218 13.16 -20.20 -37.97
CA GLU A 218 12.37 -18.96 -38.04
C GLU A 218 10.86 -19.25 -38.17
N LYS A 219 10.47 -20.34 -38.86
CA LYS A 219 9.06 -20.78 -38.94
C LYS A 219 8.52 -21.27 -37.60
N GLU A 220 9.34 -21.98 -36.82
CA GLU A 220 8.98 -22.41 -35.47
C GLU A 220 8.80 -21.20 -34.54
N GLU A 221 9.72 -20.23 -34.57
CA GLU A 221 9.58 -19.00 -33.80
C GLU A 221 8.34 -18.17 -34.20
N LEU A 222 8.05 -18.04 -35.49
CA LEU A 222 6.84 -17.38 -35.97
C LEU A 222 5.56 -18.05 -35.46
N THR A 223 5.56 -19.37 -35.37
CA THR A 223 4.43 -20.14 -34.84
C THR A 223 4.24 -19.86 -33.35
N MET A 224 5.33 -19.81 -32.58
CA MET A 224 5.29 -19.42 -31.17
C MET A 224 4.77 -17.97 -30.99
N ILE A 225 5.27 -17.03 -31.80
CA ILE A 225 4.80 -15.62 -31.75
C ILE A 225 3.30 -15.54 -32.05
N ARG A 226 2.81 -16.26 -33.07
CA ARG A 226 1.37 -16.32 -33.41
C ARG A 226 0.51 -16.82 -32.26
N GLN A 227 0.99 -17.79 -31.49
CA GLN A 227 0.29 -18.30 -30.30
C GLN A 227 0.30 -17.31 -29.14
N LEU A 228 1.31 -16.44 -29.06
CA LEU A 228 1.47 -15.50 -27.96
C LEU A 228 0.73 -14.17 -28.16
N ILE A 229 0.55 -13.72 -29.41
CA ILE A 229 -0.17 -12.47 -29.73
C ILE A 229 -1.54 -12.33 -29.04
N PRO A 230 -2.41 -13.36 -29.00
CA PRO A 230 -3.69 -13.27 -28.29
C PRO A 230 -3.56 -12.97 -26.79
N ASN A 231 -2.43 -13.34 -26.18
CA ASN A 231 -2.18 -13.15 -24.76
C ASN A 231 -1.63 -11.74 -24.43
N ILE A 232 -1.25 -10.95 -25.44
CA ILE A 232 -0.77 -9.57 -25.24
C ILE A 232 -1.96 -8.69 -24.87
N GLY A 233 -1.99 -8.16 -23.64
CA GLY A 233 -3.10 -7.36 -23.13
C GLY A 233 -3.29 -6.01 -23.84
N ASP A 234 -2.21 -5.40 -24.34
CA ASP A 234 -2.26 -4.12 -25.05
C ASP A 234 -2.68 -4.30 -26.52
N ALA A 235 -3.78 -3.64 -26.91
CA ALA A 235 -4.36 -3.77 -28.24
C ALA A 235 -3.48 -3.17 -29.35
N LEU A 236 -2.74 -2.08 -29.06
CA LEU A 236 -1.85 -1.45 -30.04
C LEU A 236 -0.64 -2.33 -30.31
N ILE A 237 -0.03 -2.88 -29.25
CA ILE A 237 1.08 -3.83 -29.39
C ILE A 237 0.60 -5.04 -30.20
N ARG A 238 -0.56 -5.61 -29.84
CA ARG A 238 -1.15 -6.75 -30.56
C ARG A 238 -1.33 -6.44 -32.05
N HIS A 239 -1.90 -5.28 -32.39
CA HIS A 239 -2.12 -4.87 -33.77
C HIS A 239 -0.81 -4.70 -34.54
N CYS A 240 0.22 -4.08 -33.95
CA CYS A 240 1.53 -3.94 -34.57
C CYS A 240 2.17 -5.29 -34.94
N PHE A 241 2.11 -6.27 -34.03
CA PHE A 241 2.63 -7.61 -34.28
C PHE A 241 1.83 -8.34 -35.36
N SER A 242 0.51 -8.24 -35.36
CA SER A 242 -0.33 -8.82 -36.41
C SER A 242 0.00 -8.25 -37.79
N MET A 243 0.17 -6.92 -37.91
CA MET A 243 0.54 -6.28 -39.18
C MET A 243 1.91 -6.74 -39.69
N LEU A 244 2.89 -6.96 -38.80
CA LEU A 244 4.20 -7.47 -39.20
C LEU A 244 4.13 -8.91 -39.71
N LEU A 245 3.28 -9.75 -39.10
CA LEU A 245 3.07 -11.12 -39.53
C LEU A 245 2.32 -11.22 -40.86
N GLU A 246 1.35 -10.33 -41.11
CA GLU A 246 0.65 -10.25 -42.40
C GLU A 246 1.61 -9.88 -43.53
N LYS A 247 2.60 -9.02 -43.28
CA LYS A 247 3.64 -8.65 -44.27
C LYS A 247 4.63 -9.79 -44.57
N LEU A 248 4.63 -10.85 -43.77
CA LEU A 248 5.47 -12.04 -43.96
C LEU A 248 4.72 -13.19 -44.68
N GLN A 249 3.43 -13.02 -44.97
CA GLN A 249 2.65 -13.94 -45.80
C GLN A 249 2.78 -13.59 -47.29
#